data_AF-A0A538B608-F1
#
_entry.id   AF-A0A538B608-F1
#
_cell.length_a   1.000
_cell.length_b   1.000
_cell.length_c   1.000
_cell.angle_alpha   90.00
_cell.angle_beta   90.00
_cell.angle_gamma   90.00
#
_symmetry.space_group_name_H-M   'P 1'
#
loop_
_entity.id
_entity.type
_entity.pdbx_description
1 polymer ?
#
loop_
_entity_poly.entity_id
_entity_poly.type
_entity_poly.pdbx_seq_one_letter_code
_entity_poly.pdbx_strand_id
1 'polypeptide(L)'
;MGWTRSLGRGLVIAGLALVAGCTSSTNPPGPAQGTGAQGSSAPGSQSASPVSAPFLRTCDTSVYGDLGSDWRKGGLAAGPLTFVGLGSVGSAAADDFAPHAGRYRSIKALAVVDQGADVTVSIATADLGHAALIYDPSSIRDDGLYAVNDGESAVTFRSCAKGQKNALGYGGPTQFNGGFVVDGPRCLAVDVVASGRPPQRLVISMGRGRCPISG
;
A
#
# COMPACT_ATOMS: atom_id res chain seq x y z
N MET A 1 -36.22 14.46 -8.51
CA MET A 1 -35.20 15.25 -7.78
C MET A 1 -34.08 15.57 -8.75
N GLY A 2 -34.07 16.79 -9.28
CA GLY A 2 -33.16 17.23 -10.33
C GLY A 2 -31.79 17.64 -9.77
N TRP A 3 -30.72 17.24 -10.46
CA TRP A 3 -29.35 17.64 -10.17
C TRP A 3 -28.90 18.68 -11.20
N THR A 4 -28.65 19.91 -10.74
CA THR A 4 -28.03 20.98 -11.53
C THR A 4 -26.52 20.77 -11.59
N ARG A 5 -26.00 20.58 -12.81
CA ARG A 5 -24.56 20.55 -13.09
C ARG A 5 -24.03 21.98 -13.13
N SER A 6 -23.07 22.30 -12.28
CA SER A 6 -22.31 23.55 -12.38
C SER A 6 -21.06 23.32 -13.23
N LEU A 7 -21.03 23.93 -14.42
CA LEU A 7 -19.86 23.98 -15.31
C LEU A 7 -19.03 25.21 -14.95
N GLY A 8 -18.00 25.02 -14.14
CA GLY A 8 -16.97 26.04 -13.91
C GLY A 8 -15.87 25.93 -14.97
N ARG A 9 -15.90 26.83 -15.96
CA ARG A 9 -14.80 27.09 -16.89
C ARG A 9 -13.68 27.82 -16.14
N GLY A 10 -12.49 27.24 -16.11
CA GLY A 10 -11.26 27.91 -15.66
C GLY A 10 -10.14 27.64 -16.66
N LEU A 11 -9.71 28.70 -17.35
CA LEU A 11 -8.77 28.71 -18.46
C LEU A 11 -7.34 28.99 -17.93
N VAL A 12 -6.37 28.20 -18.43
CA VAL A 12 -4.97 28.52 -18.81
C VAL A 12 -4.07 29.24 -17.79
N ILE A 13 -2.88 28.66 -17.49
CA ILE A 13 -1.56 29.27 -17.78
C ILE A 13 -0.55 28.16 -18.11
N ALA A 14 0.04 28.24 -19.30
CA ALA A 14 1.22 27.50 -19.72
C ALA A 14 2.48 28.15 -19.12
N GLY A 15 3.36 27.36 -18.50
CA GLY A 15 4.61 27.81 -17.91
C GLY A 15 5.81 27.10 -18.54
N LEU A 16 6.78 27.90 -18.99
CA LEU A 16 7.95 27.59 -19.79
C LEU A 16 8.86 26.43 -19.30
N ALA A 17 9.46 25.77 -20.28
CA ALA A 17 10.62 24.90 -20.16
C ALA A 17 11.90 25.65 -19.74
N LEU A 18 12.76 24.98 -18.98
CA LEU A 18 14.18 25.34 -18.79
C LEU A 18 15.07 24.11 -19.05
N VAL A 19 16.22 24.43 -19.62
CA VAL A 19 17.08 23.60 -20.47
C VAL A 19 18.33 23.14 -19.72
N ALA A 20 18.79 21.93 -20.06
CA ALA A 20 20.14 21.35 -20.05
C ALA A 20 21.13 21.60 -18.89
N GLY A 21 21.76 20.49 -18.48
CA GLY A 21 23.03 20.48 -17.77
C GLY A 21 23.71 19.11 -17.82
N CYS A 22 24.19 18.69 -18.98
CA CYS A 22 25.14 17.57 -19.07
C CYS A 22 26.53 18.09 -18.72
N THR A 23 27.20 17.50 -17.71
CA THR A 23 28.66 17.61 -17.59
C THR A 23 29.26 16.22 -17.51
N SER A 24 29.93 15.86 -18.60
CA SER A 24 30.74 14.67 -18.76
C SER A 24 32.04 14.82 -17.97
N SER A 25 32.41 13.80 -17.19
CA SER A 25 33.76 13.68 -16.64
C SER A 25 34.46 12.48 -17.29
N THR A 26 35.37 12.79 -18.19
CA THR A 26 36.34 11.92 -18.84
C THR A 26 37.47 11.60 -17.85
N ASN A 27 37.72 10.31 -17.58
CA ASN A 27 38.97 9.86 -16.97
C ASN A 27 39.80 9.04 -17.98
N PRO A 28 41.12 9.24 -18.02
CA PRO A 28 42.04 8.62 -18.98
C PRO A 28 42.33 7.13 -18.70
N PRO A 29 42.87 6.40 -19.70
CA PRO A 29 43.25 5.00 -19.58
C PRO A 29 44.63 4.83 -18.92
N GLY A 30 44.71 3.94 -17.93
CA GLY A 30 45.98 3.45 -17.37
C GLY A 30 46.16 1.97 -17.69
N PRO A 31 47.31 1.53 -18.24
CA PRO A 31 47.60 0.13 -18.50
C PRO A 31 48.35 -0.50 -17.31
N ALA A 32 48.04 -1.76 -17.00
CA ALA A 32 49.03 -2.74 -16.54
C ALA A 32 48.40 -4.13 -16.49
N GLN A 33 48.87 -5.00 -17.38
CA GLN A 33 48.67 -6.44 -17.33
C GLN A 33 49.38 -7.00 -16.09
N GLY A 34 48.64 -7.74 -15.28
CA GLY A 34 49.16 -8.60 -14.22
C GLY A 34 48.54 -9.98 -14.36
N THR A 35 49.29 -10.91 -14.93
CA THR A 35 49.03 -12.35 -14.96
C THR A 35 49.20 -12.93 -13.55
N GLY A 36 48.18 -13.63 -13.03
CA GLY A 36 48.36 -14.43 -11.82
C GLY A 36 47.08 -14.96 -11.16
N ALA A 37 46.97 -16.30 -11.13
CA ALA A 37 46.22 -17.18 -10.22
C ALA A 37 44.66 -17.10 -10.22
N GLN A 38 43.95 -18.07 -10.81
CA GLN A 38 43.52 -19.33 -10.18
C GLN A 38 42.67 -19.16 -8.89
N GLY A 39 41.35 -19.25 -9.08
CA GLY A 39 40.51 -20.19 -8.33
C GLY A 39 40.18 -19.87 -6.88
N SER A 40 39.21 -18.97 -6.67
CA SER A 40 38.33 -19.02 -5.49
C SER A 40 36.96 -18.46 -5.86
N SER A 41 36.02 -19.36 -6.14
CA SER A 41 34.61 -19.04 -6.31
C SER A 41 34.05 -18.55 -4.98
N ALA A 42 34.10 -17.25 -4.74
CA ALA A 42 33.35 -16.62 -3.66
C ALA A 42 31.85 -16.81 -3.94
N PRO A 43 31.01 -17.11 -2.93
CA PRO A 43 29.57 -17.11 -3.10
C PRO A 43 29.15 -15.71 -3.55
N GLY A 44 28.65 -15.62 -4.78
CA GLY A 44 28.18 -14.36 -5.35
C GLY A 44 27.18 -13.74 -4.40
N SER A 45 27.53 -12.57 -3.86
CA SER A 45 26.58 -11.68 -3.21
C SER A 45 25.53 -11.34 -4.26
N GLN A 46 24.42 -12.07 -4.24
CA GLN A 46 23.24 -11.71 -4.98
C GLN A 46 22.81 -10.36 -4.42
N SER A 47 23.12 -9.28 -5.15
CA SER A 47 22.50 -7.99 -4.94
C SER A 47 21.00 -8.23 -4.99
N ALA A 48 20.36 -8.28 -3.83
CA ALA A 48 18.91 -8.26 -3.73
C ALA A 48 18.45 -7.04 -4.53
N SER A 49 17.60 -7.25 -5.53
CA SER A 49 16.99 -6.15 -6.26
C SER A 49 16.41 -5.16 -5.24
N PRO A 50 16.62 -3.84 -5.44
CA PRO A 50 16.12 -2.85 -4.50
C PRO A 50 14.61 -3.04 -4.34
N VAL A 51 14.17 -3.40 -3.14
CA VAL A 51 12.76 -3.41 -2.79
C VAL A 51 12.28 -1.96 -2.92
N SER A 52 11.30 -1.73 -3.79
CA SER A 52 10.71 -0.40 -3.95
C SER A 52 10.31 0.17 -2.60
N ALA A 53 10.61 1.45 -2.36
CA ALA A 53 10.21 2.12 -1.14
C ALA A 53 8.68 2.02 -0.97
N PRO A 54 8.16 1.83 0.26
CA PRO A 54 6.72 1.83 0.50
C PRO A 54 6.07 3.12 0.03
N PHE A 55 4.86 3.03 -0.51
CA PHE A 55 4.07 4.21 -0.83
C PHE A 55 3.63 4.91 0.45
N LEU A 56 3.67 6.25 0.49
CA LEU A 56 3.41 7.01 1.71
C LEU A 56 2.02 7.67 1.68
N ARG A 57 1.17 7.34 2.63
CA ARG A 57 -0.06 8.05 2.96
C ARG A 57 0.13 8.89 4.21
N THR A 58 -0.12 10.20 4.13
CA THR A 58 0.00 11.14 5.25
C THR A 58 -1.34 11.67 5.70
N CYS A 59 -1.40 12.26 6.89
CA CYS A 59 -2.56 12.99 7.42
C CYS A 59 -3.21 13.93 6.38
N ASP A 60 -2.46 14.55 5.47
CA ASP A 60 -3.00 15.46 4.46
C ASP A 60 -3.86 14.74 3.40
N THR A 61 -3.64 13.44 3.22
CA THR A 61 -4.40 12.56 2.31
C THR A 61 -5.44 11.70 3.05
N SER A 62 -5.71 12.04 4.30
CA SER A 62 -6.70 11.33 5.10
C SER A 62 -8.11 11.55 4.56
N VAL A 63 -8.94 10.54 4.77
CA VAL A 63 -10.37 10.61 4.51
C VAL A 63 -11.10 10.54 5.84
N TYR A 64 -12.35 10.99 5.86
CA TYR A 64 -13.18 10.85 7.05
C TYR A 64 -14.62 10.56 6.68
N GLY A 65 -15.17 9.60 7.39
CA GLY A 65 -16.60 9.32 7.46
C GLY A 65 -16.96 8.87 8.87
N ASP A 66 -18.26 8.74 9.11
CA ASP A 66 -18.75 8.08 10.32
C ASP A 66 -18.49 6.58 10.21
N LEU A 67 -17.76 6.04 11.20
CA LEU A 67 -17.49 4.60 11.30
C LEU A 67 -18.52 3.88 12.18
N GLY A 68 -19.36 4.62 12.91
CA GLY A 68 -20.18 4.11 14.00
C GLY A 68 -19.38 3.89 15.30
N SER A 69 -20.05 3.77 16.44
CA SER A 69 -19.40 3.63 17.76
C SER A 69 -18.64 2.32 17.94
N ASP A 70 -19.05 1.26 17.24
CA ASP A 70 -18.54 -0.11 17.40
C ASP A 70 -17.61 -0.57 16.28
N TRP A 71 -17.12 0.37 15.45
CA TRP A 71 -16.34 0.06 14.24
C TRP A 71 -15.15 -0.87 14.48
N ARG A 72 -14.52 -0.78 15.66
CA ARG A 72 -13.38 -1.64 16.04
C ARG A 72 -13.78 -3.12 16.20
N LYS A 73 -15.01 -3.43 16.60
CA LYS A 73 -15.46 -4.82 16.82
C LYS A 73 -15.50 -5.64 15.53
N GLY A 74 -15.74 -4.98 14.39
CA GLY A 74 -15.74 -5.61 13.06
C GLY A 74 -14.42 -5.42 12.29
N GLY A 75 -13.41 -4.81 12.90
CA GLY A 75 -12.12 -4.53 12.28
C GLY A 75 -11.09 -5.62 12.56
N LEU A 76 -10.07 -5.69 11.71
CA LEU A 76 -8.88 -6.50 11.96
C LEU A 76 -7.74 -5.59 12.45
N ALA A 77 -7.32 -5.77 13.70
CA ALA A 77 -6.34 -4.89 14.35
C ALA A 77 -4.93 -5.51 14.40
N ALA A 78 -3.91 -4.67 14.21
CA ALA A 78 -2.50 -4.98 14.46
C ALA A 78 -1.79 -3.75 15.03
N GLY A 79 -1.50 -3.77 16.33
CA GLY A 79 -0.94 -2.63 17.04
C GLY A 79 -1.84 -1.38 16.90
N PRO A 80 -1.31 -0.21 16.45
CA PRO A 80 -2.07 1.02 16.30
C PRO A 80 -2.88 1.10 15.00
N LEU A 81 -2.86 0.06 14.16
CA LEU A 81 -3.63 -0.03 12.92
C LEU A 81 -4.85 -0.92 13.11
N THR A 82 -5.98 -0.52 12.53
CA THR A 82 -7.15 -1.37 12.33
C THR A 82 -7.65 -1.23 10.90
N PHE A 83 -7.84 -2.36 10.21
CA PHE A 83 -8.53 -2.42 8.93
C PHE A 83 -10.03 -2.61 9.14
N VAL A 84 -10.82 -1.61 8.79
CA VAL A 84 -12.29 -1.69 8.82
C VAL A 84 -12.79 -2.29 7.51
N GLY A 85 -13.74 -3.22 7.62
CA GLY A 85 -14.33 -3.94 6.49
C GLY A 85 -13.74 -5.33 6.27
N LEU A 86 -12.54 -5.63 6.79
CA LEU A 86 -11.91 -6.95 6.61
C LEU A 86 -12.52 -8.06 7.46
N GLY A 87 -13.18 -7.75 8.58
CA GLY A 87 -13.78 -8.78 9.44
C GLY A 87 -14.80 -9.65 8.72
N SER A 88 -15.57 -9.09 7.78
CA SER A 88 -16.57 -9.83 6.98
C SER A 88 -15.99 -10.50 5.73
N VAL A 89 -14.79 -10.11 5.29
CA VAL A 89 -14.16 -10.65 4.08
C VAL A 89 -13.80 -12.12 4.25
N GLY A 90 -13.48 -12.56 5.46
CA GLY A 90 -13.18 -13.97 5.74
C GLY A 90 -14.34 -14.94 5.50
N SER A 91 -15.57 -14.42 5.44
CA SER A 91 -16.79 -15.18 5.10
C SER A 91 -17.28 -14.96 3.66
N ALA A 92 -16.60 -14.13 2.86
CA ALA A 92 -16.97 -13.90 1.47
C ALA A 92 -16.82 -15.19 0.63
N ALA A 93 -17.62 -15.31 -0.42
CA ALA A 93 -17.58 -16.48 -1.29
C ALA A 93 -16.29 -16.47 -2.13
N ALA A 94 -15.77 -17.65 -2.46
CA ALA A 94 -14.60 -17.76 -3.33
C ALA A 94 -14.81 -17.05 -4.69
N ASP A 95 -16.03 -17.11 -5.23
CA ASP A 95 -16.39 -16.48 -6.51
C ASP A 95 -16.29 -14.95 -6.49
N ASP A 96 -16.36 -14.31 -5.32
CA ASP A 96 -16.18 -12.86 -5.18
C ASP A 96 -14.74 -12.41 -5.52
N PHE A 97 -13.80 -13.35 -5.54
CA PHE A 97 -12.38 -13.15 -5.85
C PHE A 97 -12.01 -13.66 -7.25
N ALA A 98 -12.98 -14.13 -8.03
CA ALA A 98 -12.74 -14.56 -9.40
C ALA A 98 -12.38 -13.36 -10.31
N PRO A 99 -11.54 -13.56 -11.34
CA PRO A 99 -11.21 -12.50 -12.27
C PRO A 99 -12.42 -12.07 -13.10
N HIS A 100 -12.53 -10.77 -13.36
CA HIS A 100 -13.46 -10.15 -14.29
C HIS A 100 -12.67 -9.50 -15.43
N ALA A 101 -12.82 -10.02 -16.65
CA ALA A 101 -12.08 -9.56 -17.83
C ALA A 101 -10.54 -9.50 -17.62
N GLY A 102 -9.98 -10.50 -16.93
CA GLY A 102 -8.54 -10.57 -16.64
C GLY A 102 -8.04 -9.65 -15.53
N ARG A 103 -8.95 -9.03 -14.77
CA ARG A 103 -8.66 -8.14 -13.62
C ARG A 103 -9.42 -8.60 -12.38
N TYR A 104 -9.10 -8.04 -11.23
CA TYR A 104 -9.67 -8.44 -9.95
C TYR A 104 -10.31 -7.23 -9.26
N ARG A 105 -11.42 -7.48 -8.54
CA ARG A 105 -12.07 -6.43 -7.75
C ARG A 105 -11.20 -6.09 -6.55
N SER A 106 -11.03 -4.79 -6.26
CA SER A 106 -10.43 -4.39 -5.00
C SER A 106 -11.36 -4.73 -3.83
N ILE A 107 -10.82 -5.38 -2.80
CA ILE A 107 -11.46 -5.58 -1.51
C ILE A 107 -11.23 -4.32 -0.68
N LYS A 108 -12.30 -3.55 -0.47
CA LYS A 108 -12.22 -2.31 0.32
C LYS A 108 -11.80 -2.63 1.76
N ALA A 109 -10.75 -1.95 2.21
CA ALA A 109 -10.26 -2.04 3.58
C ALA A 109 -9.82 -0.64 4.02
N LEU A 110 -10.63 0.00 4.86
CA LEU A 110 -10.28 1.33 5.36
C LEU A 110 -9.21 1.16 6.45
N ALA A 111 -8.01 1.68 6.20
CA ALA A 111 -6.94 1.67 7.20
C ALA A 111 -7.17 2.81 8.20
N VAL A 112 -7.38 2.48 9.47
CA VAL A 112 -7.57 3.45 10.55
C VAL A 112 -6.39 3.35 11.50
N VAL A 113 -5.64 4.44 11.66
CA VAL A 113 -4.40 4.49 12.43
C VAL A 113 -4.56 5.42 13.62
N ASP A 114 -4.23 4.94 14.82
CA ASP A 114 -4.22 5.75 16.03
C ASP A 114 -3.32 6.98 15.88
N GLN A 115 -3.70 8.10 16.50
CA GLN A 115 -2.99 9.38 16.33
C GLN A 115 -1.53 9.33 16.80
N GLY A 116 -0.66 9.97 16.02
CA GLY A 116 0.77 10.06 16.25
C GLY A 116 1.54 8.77 16.00
N ALA A 117 0.92 7.76 15.38
CA ALA A 117 1.59 6.56 14.94
C ALA A 117 1.95 6.60 13.45
N ASP A 118 3.10 6.00 13.14
CA ASP A 118 3.53 5.63 11.78
C ASP A 118 3.49 4.10 11.69
N VAL A 119 2.82 3.57 10.67
CA VAL A 119 2.66 2.13 10.45
C VAL A 119 2.97 1.79 9.01
N THR A 120 3.83 0.79 8.79
CA THR A 120 4.05 0.21 7.46
C THR A 120 3.36 -1.14 7.39
N VAL A 121 2.59 -1.32 6.33
CA VAL A 121 1.91 -2.56 5.97
C VAL A 121 2.57 -3.08 4.71
N SER A 122 2.99 -4.34 4.71
CA SER A 122 3.58 -4.98 3.53
C SER A 122 2.97 -6.34 3.28
N ILE A 123 2.75 -6.65 1.99
CA ILE A 123 2.43 -8.00 1.54
C ILE A 123 3.64 -8.90 1.79
N ALA A 124 3.43 -10.07 2.40
CA ALA A 124 4.52 -11.02 2.64
C ALA A 124 5.17 -11.43 1.32
N THR A 125 6.48 -11.72 1.33
CA THR A 125 7.26 -12.02 0.11
C THR A 125 6.65 -13.16 -0.73
N ALA A 126 6.08 -14.17 -0.08
CA ALA A 126 5.43 -15.31 -0.75
C ALA A 126 4.17 -14.92 -1.54
N ASP A 127 3.61 -13.74 -1.28
CA ASP A 127 2.33 -13.27 -1.82
C ASP A 127 2.48 -12.11 -2.82
N LEU A 128 3.69 -11.60 -3.07
CA LEU A 128 3.94 -10.42 -3.92
C LEU A 128 3.47 -10.55 -5.38
N GLY A 129 3.42 -11.78 -5.91
CA GLY A 129 2.91 -12.04 -7.26
C GLY A 129 1.38 -12.20 -7.33
N HIS A 130 0.72 -12.18 -6.19
CA HIS A 130 -0.67 -12.61 -6.05
C HIS A 130 -1.55 -11.57 -5.33
N ALA A 131 -0.93 -10.58 -4.69
CA ALA A 131 -1.63 -9.58 -3.93
C ALA A 131 -0.90 -8.24 -3.96
N ALA A 132 -1.68 -7.16 -3.91
CA ALA A 132 -1.16 -5.82 -3.75
C ALA A 132 -2.12 -4.97 -2.91
N LEU A 133 -1.57 -3.88 -2.38
CA LEU A 133 -2.29 -2.83 -1.69
C LEU A 133 -2.70 -1.78 -2.72
N ILE A 134 -3.90 -1.22 -2.59
CA ILE A 134 -4.39 -0.12 -3.43
C ILE A 134 -4.66 1.05 -2.49
N TYR A 135 -3.63 1.84 -2.20
CA TYR A 135 -3.76 3.04 -1.38
C TYR A 135 -3.21 4.30 -2.02
N ASP A 136 -2.58 4.27 -3.20
CA ASP A 136 -2.32 5.52 -3.93
C ASP A 136 -3.63 6.13 -4.45
N PRO A 137 -4.05 7.33 -3.99
CA PRO A 137 -5.26 7.96 -4.49
C PRO A 137 -5.26 8.21 -6.01
N SER A 138 -4.08 8.35 -6.61
CA SER A 138 -3.92 8.55 -8.06
C SER A 138 -4.06 7.26 -8.86
N SER A 139 -3.93 6.08 -8.22
CA SER A 139 -4.14 4.78 -8.85
C SER A 139 -5.57 4.25 -8.71
N ILE A 140 -6.42 4.90 -7.89
CA ILE A 140 -7.82 4.48 -7.69
C ILE A 140 -8.62 4.62 -8.99
N ARG A 141 -9.28 3.54 -9.37
CA ARG A 141 -10.10 3.43 -10.59
C ARG A 141 -11.58 3.42 -10.25
N ASP A 142 -12.38 4.08 -11.10
CA ASP A 142 -13.84 4.12 -10.96
C ASP A 142 -14.51 2.74 -11.18
N ASP A 143 -13.89 1.86 -11.98
CA ASP A 143 -14.39 0.51 -12.22
C ASP A 143 -14.07 -0.48 -11.08
N GLY A 144 -13.15 -0.10 -10.18
CA GLY A 144 -12.69 -0.95 -9.07
C GLY A 144 -11.96 -2.22 -9.50
N LEU A 145 -11.47 -2.31 -10.76
CA LEU A 145 -10.82 -3.49 -11.34
C LEU A 145 -9.33 -3.27 -11.58
N TYR A 146 -8.50 -4.08 -10.94
CA TYR A 146 -7.05 -3.94 -10.90
C TYR A 146 -6.35 -5.23 -11.34
N ALA A 147 -5.19 -5.11 -11.98
CA ALA A 147 -4.19 -6.17 -11.96
C ALA A 147 -3.42 -6.13 -10.63
N VAL A 148 -2.82 -7.24 -10.21
CA VAL A 148 -1.96 -7.24 -9.01
C VAL A 148 -0.83 -6.22 -9.13
N ASN A 149 -0.21 -6.12 -10.31
CA ASN A 149 0.88 -5.17 -10.55
C ASN A 149 0.43 -3.70 -10.66
N ASP A 150 -0.87 -3.40 -10.59
CA ASP A 150 -1.36 -2.01 -10.54
C ASP A 150 -1.18 -1.39 -9.15
N GLY A 151 -0.95 -2.21 -8.11
CA GLY A 151 -0.86 -1.77 -6.73
C GLY A 151 0.54 -1.80 -6.11
N GLU A 152 0.59 -1.51 -4.82
CA GLU A 152 1.81 -1.43 -4.04
C GLU A 152 2.05 -2.71 -3.22
N SER A 153 3.32 -3.14 -3.11
CA SER A 153 3.69 -4.23 -2.20
C SER A 153 3.73 -3.80 -0.74
N ALA A 154 3.90 -2.50 -0.47
CA ALA A 154 3.97 -1.92 0.85
C ALA A 154 3.47 -0.48 0.88
N VAL A 155 2.79 -0.12 1.97
CA VAL A 155 2.27 1.23 2.22
C VAL A 155 2.62 1.65 3.64
N THR A 156 3.20 2.84 3.80
CA THR A 156 3.39 3.49 5.09
C THR A 156 2.28 4.51 5.31
N PHE A 157 1.58 4.38 6.44
CA PHE A 157 0.56 5.30 6.92
C PHE A 157 1.13 6.15 8.05
N ARG A 158 1.17 7.47 7.84
CA ARG A 158 1.51 8.48 8.84
C ARG A 158 0.23 9.17 9.29
N SER A 159 -0.22 8.83 10.49
CA SER A 159 -1.40 9.44 11.10
C SER A 159 -1.15 10.91 11.44
N CYS A 160 -2.24 11.64 11.70
CA CYS A 160 -2.19 12.99 12.22
C CYS A 160 -1.58 12.99 13.63
N ALA A 161 -0.93 14.08 14.00
CA ALA A 161 -0.36 14.21 15.35
C ALA A 161 -1.45 14.12 16.42
N LYS A 162 -1.08 13.72 17.65
CA LYS A 162 -2.02 13.70 18.77
C LYS A 162 -2.62 15.08 19.01
N GLY A 163 -3.94 15.16 19.11
CA GLY A 163 -4.68 16.42 19.28
C GLY A 163 -4.79 17.27 18.01
N GLN A 164 -4.16 16.89 16.90
CA GLN A 164 -4.40 17.52 15.60
C GLN A 164 -5.81 17.17 15.13
N LYS A 165 -6.56 18.18 14.72
CA LYS A 165 -7.85 18.01 14.04
C LYS A 165 -7.61 17.97 12.54
N ASN A 166 -8.37 17.15 11.83
CA ASN A 166 -8.40 17.17 10.38
C ASN A 166 -9.13 18.41 9.82
N ALA A 167 -9.21 18.51 8.49
CA ALA A 167 -9.92 19.59 7.80
C ALA A 167 -11.42 19.69 8.16
N LEU A 168 -12.02 18.62 8.69
CA LEU A 168 -13.42 18.57 9.15
C LEU A 168 -13.56 18.79 10.67
N GLY A 169 -12.48 19.15 11.37
CA GLY A 169 -12.48 19.38 12.82
C GLY A 169 -12.49 18.12 13.69
N TYR A 170 -12.42 16.92 13.10
CA TYR A 170 -12.38 15.66 13.84
C TYR A 170 -10.96 15.34 14.31
N GLY A 171 -10.83 15.01 15.61
CA GLY A 171 -9.57 14.78 16.32
C GLY A 171 -9.41 13.35 16.83
N GLY A 172 -9.91 12.36 16.08
CA GLY A 172 -9.71 10.94 16.38
C GLY A 172 -8.66 10.28 15.49
N PRO A 173 -8.66 8.94 15.41
CA PRO A 173 -7.78 8.18 14.51
C PRO A 173 -7.85 8.65 13.06
N THR A 174 -6.73 8.57 12.35
CA THR A 174 -6.65 8.96 10.93
C THR A 174 -7.12 7.83 10.05
N GLN A 175 -8.01 8.11 9.09
CA GLN A 175 -8.54 7.10 8.17
C GLN A 175 -7.94 7.28 6.77
N PHE A 176 -7.64 6.18 6.11
CA PHE A 176 -7.10 6.13 4.76
C PHE A 176 -7.92 5.17 3.91
N ASN A 177 -8.64 5.69 2.91
CA ASN A 177 -9.38 4.84 1.97
C ASN A 177 -8.42 4.10 1.04
N GLY A 178 -8.78 2.86 0.73
CA GLY A 178 -8.02 1.95 -0.10
C GLY A 178 -8.49 0.51 0.08
N GLY A 179 -7.63 -0.43 -0.26
CA GLY A 179 -7.95 -1.83 -0.14
C GLY A 179 -6.84 -2.77 -0.55
N PHE A 180 -7.24 -4.02 -0.78
CA PHE A 180 -6.39 -5.10 -1.27
C PHE A 180 -6.89 -5.52 -2.65
N VAL A 181 -5.98 -5.95 -3.51
CA VAL A 181 -6.31 -6.77 -4.68
C VAL A 181 -5.64 -8.12 -4.48
N VAL A 182 -6.35 -9.20 -4.81
CA VAL A 182 -5.80 -10.56 -4.83
C VAL A 182 -6.23 -11.26 -6.11
N ASP A 183 -5.39 -12.15 -6.61
CA ASP A 183 -5.61 -12.87 -7.86
C ASP A 183 -6.44 -14.16 -7.72
N GLY A 184 -7.12 -14.33 -6.59
CA GLY A 184 -8.03 -15.42 -6.32
C GLY A 184 -8.19 -15.73 -4.82
N PRO A 185 -8.98 -16.76 -4.48
CA PRO A 185 -9.24 -17.15 -3.11
C PRO A 185 -7.98 -17.63 -2.38
N ARG A 186 -7.53 -16.91 -1.35
CA ARG A 186 -6.29 -17.25 -0.62
C ARG A 186 -6.23 -16.77 0.82
N CYS A 187 -5.26 -17.30 1.55
CA CYS A 187 -4.85 -16.76 2.85
C CYS A 187 -3.71 -15.78 2.59
N LEU A 188 -3.97 -14.50 2.79
CA LEU A 188 -3.00 -13.44 2.54
C LEU A 188 -2.24 -13.13 3.83
N ALA A 189 -0.92 -13.26 3.80
CA ALA A 189 -0.07 -12.83 4.91
C ALA A 189 0.35 -11.37 4.72
N VAL A 190 0.15 -10.56 5.76
CA VAL A 190 0.51 -9.15 5.79
C VAL A 190 1.34 -8.87 7.04
N ASP A 191 2.47 -8.20 6.83
CA ASP A 191 3.34 -7.75 7.90
C ASP A 191 3.03 -6.30 8.25
N VAL A 192 2.91 -6.04 9.55
CA VAL A 192 2.59 -4.72 10.11
C VAL A 192 3.72 -4.32 11.05
N VAL A 193 4.41 -3.24 10.69
CA VAL A 193 5.51 -2.67 11.47
C VAL A 193 5.10 -1.28 11.94
N ALA A 194 5.13 -1.06 13.25
CA ALA A 194 4.86 0.24 13.87
C ALA A 194 6.04 0.65 14.76
N SER A 195 6.36 1.95 14.77
CA SER A 195 7.49 2.45 15.57
C SER A 195 7.30 2.13 17.06
N GLY A 196 8.37 1.64 17.70
CA GLY A 196 8.39 1.28 19.12
C GLY A 196 7.57 0.04 19.48
N ARG A 197 7.14 -0.78 18.50
CA ARG A 197 6.41 -2.03 18.74
C ARG A 197 7.06 -3.20 17.99
N PRO A 198 6.93 -4.44 18.50
CA PRO A 198 7.31 -5.62 17.74
C PRO A 198 6.50 -5.71 16.43
N PRO A 199 7.10 -6.17 15.32
CA PRO A 199 6.35 -6.50 14.10
C PRO A 199 5.24 -7.51 14.37
N GLN A 200 4.11 -7.36 13.69
CA GLN A 200 2.97 -8.28 13.78
C GLN A 200 2.64 -8.83 12.40
N ARG A 201 2.24 -10.10 12.33
CA ARG A 201 1.79 -10.74 11.09
C ARG A 201 0.30 -11.06 11.17
N LEU A 202 -0.46 -10.47 10.25
CA LEU A 202 -1.87 -10.80 10.04
C LEU A 202 -1.98 -11.84 8.92
N VAL A 203 -2.86 -12.82 9.11
CA VAL A 203 -3.29 -13.72 8.04
C VAL A 203 -4.76 -13.48 7.79
N ILE A 204 -5.08 -13.05 6.58
CA ILE A 204 -6.42 -12.63 6.17
C ILE A 204 -6.99 -13.67 5.22
N SER A 205 -8.18 -14.18 5.51
CA SER A 205 -8.91 -15.01 4.55
C SER A 205 -9.54 -14.12 3.50
N MET A 206 -9.04 -14.24 2.27
CA MET A 206 -9.58 -13.59 1.08
C MET A 206 -10.35 -14.64 0.29
N GLY A 207 -11.53 -15.05 0.78
CA GLY A 207 -12.39 -16.06 0.11
C GLY A 207 -11.97 -17.51 0.29
N ARG A 208 -10.92 -17.79 1.08
CA ARG A 208 -10.43 -19.16 1.34
C ARG A 208 -11.20 -19.86 2.47
N GLY A 209 -12.02 -19.13 3.21
CA GLY A 209 -12.68 -19.63 4.43
C GLY A 209 -11.72 -19.59 5.62
N ARG A 210 -11.24 -20.74 6.09
CA ARG A 210 -10.34 -20.80 7.25
C ARG A 210 -8.88 -20.69 6.82
N CYS A 211 -8.13 -19.82 7.50
CA CYS A 211 -6.70 -19.70 7.34
C CYS A 211 -5.95 -20.21 8.58
N PRO A 212 -4.70 -20.65 8.42
CA PRO A 212 -3.84 -20.95 9.56
C PRO A 212 -3.75 -19.72 10.46
N ILE A 213 -3.83 -19.93 11.77
CA ILE A 213 -3.61 -18.87 12.75
C ILE A 213 -2.12 -18.53 12.72
N SER A 214 -1.76 -17.27 12.56
CA SER A 214 -0.38 -16.81 12.75
C SER A 214 0.04 -17.11 14.19
N GLY A 215 1.13 -17.85 14.38
CA GLY A 215 1.79 -18.02 15.67
C GLY A 215 2.61 -16.79 16.09
#